data_AF-A0A6A7VM15-F1
#
_entry.id   AF-A0A6A7VM15-F1
#
_cell.length_a   1.000
_cell.length_b   1.000
_cell.length_c   1.000
_cell.angle_alpha   90.00
_cell.angle_beta   90.00
_cell.angle_gamma   90.00
#
_symmetry.space_group_name_H-M   'P 1'
#
loop_
_entity.id
_entity.type
_entity.pdbx_description
1 polymer ?
#
loop_
_entity_poly.entity_id
_entity_poly.type
_entity_poly.pdbx_seq_one_letter_code
_entity_poly.pdbx_strand_id
1 'polypeptide(L)' 'MAKKETNTKSFILRIDSETMSAIEAWAEDEFRSTNGQLQWIIAEALRKAGRLPKKKKAASKKSKEEDESNLIEEKKKDEE' A
#
# COMPACT_ATOMS: atom_id res chain seq x y z
N MET A 1 2.74 -1.39 23.16
CA MET A 1 3.49 -1.56 21.90
C MET A 1 2.55 -1.25 20.75
N ALA A 2 2.76 -0.15 20.03
CA ALA A 2 1.83 0.29 18.98
C ALA A 2 1.85 -0.67 17.78
N LYS A 3 0.68 -1.23 17.44
CA LYS A 3 0.48 -2.16 16.32
C LYS A 3 0.54 -1.34 15.02
N LYS A 4 1.61 -1.51 14.24
CA LYS A 4 1.73 -0.89 12.92
C LYS A 4 0.75 -1.60 11.99
N GLU A 5 -0.37 -0.96 11.69
CA GLU A 5 -1.34 -1.39 10.68
C GLU A 5 -0.63 -1.50 9.32
N THR A 6 -0.15 -2.71 8.97
CA THR A 6 0.36 -2.99 7.63
C THR A 6 -0.84 -3.16 6.71
N ASN A 7 -1.24 -2.10 6.01
CA ASN A 7 -2.31 -2.12 5.01
C ASN A 7 -1.85 -2.89 3.75
N THR A 8 -1.59 -4.19 3.90
CA THR A 8 -1.29 -5.10 2.79
C THR A 8 -2.60 -5.51 2.13
N LYS A 9 -2.76 -5.17 0.85
CA LYS A 9 -3.90 -5.59 0.05
C LYS A 9 -3.55 -6.87 -0.69
N SER A 10 -4.29 -7.94 -0.43
CA SER A 10 -4.15 -9.21 -1.14
C SER A 10 -4.97 -9.17 -2.43
N PHE A 11 -4.39 -9.64 -3.53
CA PHE A 11 -5.06 -9.78 -4.82
C PHE A 11 -4.58 -11.05 -5.52
N ILE A 12 -5.39 -11.56 -6.45
CA ILE A 12 -5.04 -12.74 -7.25
C ILE A 12 -4.26 -12.28 -8.48
N LEU A 13 -3.02 -12.74 -8.63
CA LEU A 13 -2.21 -12.53 -9.81
C LEU A 13 -2.36 -13.75 -10.74
N ARG A 14 -2.62 -13.52 -12.02
CA ARG A 14 -2.64 -14.57 -13.05
C ARG A 14 -1.41 -14.40 -13.93
N ILE A 15 -0.56 -15.41 -13.96
CA ILE A 15 0.64 -15.51 -14.80
C ILE A 15 0.72 -16.93 -15.36
N ASP A 16 1.38 -17.09 -16.50
CA ASP A 16 1.65 -18.40 -17.06
C ASP A 16 2.72 -19.15 -16.25
N SER A 17 2.80 -20.47 -16.46
CA SER A 17 3.70 -21.34 -15.70
C SER A 17 5.17 -21.07 -15.97
N GLU A 18 5.54 -20.67 -17.20
CA GLU A 18 6.93 -20.45 -17.58
C GLU A 18 7.46 -19.19 -16.88
N THR A 19 6.68 -18.12 -16.88
CA THR A 19 6.99 -16.89 -16.15
C THR A 19 7.11 -17.16 -14.64
N MET A 20 6.23 -17.98 -14.07
CA MET A 20 6.31 -18.31 -12.63
C MET A 20 7.62 -19.04 -12.30
N SER A 21 8.00 -20.06 -13.07
CA SER A 21 9.24 -20.80 -12.85
C SER A 21 10.49 -19.91 -13.01
N ALA A 22 10.49 -18.98 -13.97
CA ALA A 22 11.58 -18.02 -14.13
C ALA A 22 11.73 -17.09 -12.90
N ILE A 23 10.61 -16.66 -12.31
CA ILE A 23 10.63 -15.81 -11.10
C ILE A 23 11.10 -16.60 -9.88
N GLU A 24 10.71 -17.87 -9.75
CA GLU A 24 11.17 -18.77 -8.67
C GLU A 24 12.69 -18.97 -8.75
N ALA A 25 13.22 -19.32 -9.92
CA ALA A 25 14.67 -19.49 -10.11
C ALA A 25 15.45 -18.21 -9.77
N TRP A 26 14.96 -17.05 -10.21
CA TRP A 26 15.61 -15.77 -9.86
C TRP A 26 15.52 -15.45 -8.36
N ALA A 27 14.41 -15.78 -7.72
CA ALA A 27 14.27 -15.61 -6.28
C ALA A 27 15.26 -16.52 -5.52
N GLU A 28 15.47 -17.76 -5.98
CA GLU A 28 16.45 -18.70 -5.43
C GLU A 28 17.88 -18.18 -5.58
N ASP A 29 18.24 -17.69 -6.77
CA ASP A 29 19.57 -17.11 -7.06
C ASP A 29 19.92 -15.94 -6.13
N GLU A 30 18.93 -15.12 -5.76
CA GLU A 30 19.09 -13.97 -4.86
C GLU A 30 18.80 -14.29 -3.38
N PHE A 31 18.54 -15.55 -3.03
CA PHE A 31 18.12 -15.98 -1.68
C PHE A 31 16.93 -15.16 -1.13
N ARG A 32 15.93 -14.92 -1.99
CA ARG A 32 14.67 -14.22 -1.67
C ARG A 32 13.50 -15.19 -1.75
N SER A 33 12.38 -14.81 -1.10
CA SER A 33 11.10 -15.48 -1.38
C SER A 33 10.53 -14.98 -2.70
N THR A 34 9.76 -15.82 -3.38
CA THR A 34 9.07 -15.47 -4.64
C THR A 34 8.19 -14.23 -4.49
N ASN A 35 7.49 -14.09 -3.35
CA ASN A 35 6.70 -12.89 -3.06
C ASN A 35 7.57 -11.64 -2.87
N GLY A 36 8.72 -11.77 -2.20
CA GLY A 36 9.69 -10.68 -2.07
C GLY A 36 10.27 -10.26 -3.42
N GLN A 37 10.52 -11.23 -4.30
CA GLN A 37 11.02 -11.00 -5.65
C GLN A 37 9.97 -10.27 -6.50
N LEU A 38 8.71 -10.72 -6.48
CA LEU A 38 7.60 -10.04 -7.14
C LEU A 38 7.45 -8.58 -6.66
N GLN A 39 7.52 -8.35 -5.35
CA GLN A 39 7.47 -6.99 -4.79
C GLN A 39 8.61 -6.11 -5.31
N TRP A 40 9.83 -6.65 -5.37
CA TRP A 40 10.99 -5.93 -5.88
C TRP A 40 10.82 -5.58 -7.36
N ILE A 41 10.43 -6.55 -8.21
CA ILE A 41 10.19 -6.34 -9.64
C ILE A 41 9.14 -5.24 -9.85
N ILE A 42 8.01 -5.31 -9.15
CA ILE A 42 6.94 -4.31 -9.25
C ILE A 42 7.43 -2.93 -8.81
N ALA A 43 8.14 -2.84 -7.68
CA ALA A 43 8.68 -1.57 -7.20
C ALA A 43 9.69 -0.97 -8.17
N GLU A 44 10.55 -1.80 -8.75
CA GLU A 44 11.55 -1.38 -9.73
C GLU A 44 10.89 -0.90 -11.03
N ALA A 45 9.90 -1.64 -11.53
CA ALA A 45 9.13 -1.27 -12.71
C ALA A 45 8.37 0.05 -12.51
N LEU A 46 7.74 0.26 -11.35
CA LEU A 46 7.07 1.52 -11.01
C LEU A 46 8.05 2.69 -10.92
N ARG A 47 9.25 2.46 -10.37
CA ARG A 47 10.31 3.46 -10.30
C ARG A 47 10.80 3.83 -11.70
N LYS A 48 11.11 2.84 -12.55
CA LYS A 48 11.55 3.03 -13.95
C LYS A 48 10.49 3.76 -14.78
N ALA A 49 9.21 3.43 -14.57
CA ALA A 49 8.10 4.09 -15.24
C ALA A 49 7.76 5.49 -14.67
N GLY A 50 8.43 5.94 -13.60
CA GLY A 50 8.09 7.20 -12.92
C GLY A 50 6.70 7.22 -12.29
N ARG A 51 6.09 6.05 -12.11
CA ARG A 51 4.73 5.85 -11.58
C ARG A 51 4.72 5.55 -10.09
N LEU A 52 5.88 5.48 -9.46
CA LEU A 52 5.96 5.37 -8.01
C LEU A 52 5.18 6.55 -7.42
N PRO A 53 4.17 6.32 -6.57
CA PRO A 53 3.43 7.41 -5.97
C PRO A 53 4.45 8.29 -5.26
N LYS A 54 4.60 9.56 -5.71
CA LYS A 54 5.28 10.59 -4.93
C LYS A 54 4.70 10.44 -3.53
N LYS A 55 5.54 10.33 -2.49
CA LYS A 55 5.12 10.35 -1.08
C LYS A 55 4.36 11.66 -0.81
N LYS A 56 3.14 11.81 -1.33
CA LYS A 56 2.13 12.65 -0.73
C LYS A 56 1.99 12.03 0.65
N LYS A 57 2.18 12.85 1.67
CA LYS A 57 1.90 12.57 3.08
C LYS A 57 0.43 12.16 3.22
N ALA A 58 0.05 10.99 2.71
CA ALA A 58 -1.30 10.45 2.72
C ALA A 58 -1.54 9.63 3.99
N ALA A 59 -0.93 10.08 5.09
CA ALA A 59 -1.20 9.64 6.46
C ALA A 59 -1.58 10.83 7.36
N SER A 60 -1.88 12.02 6.81
CA SER A 60 -2.30 13.19 7.61
C SER A 60 -3.47 13.97 7.01
N LYS A 61 -4.31 13.35 6.16
CA LYS A 61 -5.48 14.01 5.58
C LYS A 61 -6.81 13.28 5.77
N LYS A 62 -6.86 12.25 6.64
CA LYS A 62 -8.12 11.68 7.10
C LYS A 62 -8.55 12.11 8.52
N SER A 63 -7.74 12.93 9.20
CA SER A 63 -8.11 13.52 10.50
C SER A 63 -8.61 14.97 10.39
N LYS A 64 -8.87 15.49 9.19
CA LYS A 64 -9.48 16.82 9.02
C LYS A 64 -10.96 16.79 8.62
N GLU A 65 -11.50 15.62 8.31
CA GLU A 65 -12.94 15.46 8.04
C GLU A 65 -13.72 15.03 9.29
N GLU A 66 -13.07 14.44 10.30
CA GLU A 66 -13.71 14.04 11.56
C GLU A 66 -13.75 15.18 12.61
N ASP A 67 -12.85 16.17 12.53
CA ASP A 67 -12.87 17.35 13.41
C ASP A 67 -13.91 18.40 12.98
N GLU A 68 -14.24 18.49 11.69
CA GLU A 68 -15.30 19.39 11.20
C GLU A 68 -16.71 18.83 11.49
N SER A 69 -16.91 17.51 11.47
CA SER A 69 -18.20 16.90 11.83
C SER A 69 -18.52 17.08 13.31
N ASN A 70 -17.52 16.96 14.19
CA ASN A 70 -17.73 17.12 15.64
C ASN A 70 -17.95 18.59 16.05
N LEU A 71 -17.39 19.56 15.32
CA LEU A 71 -17.60 20.99 15.60
C LEU A 71 -18.98 21.50 15.13
N ILE A 72 -19.58 20.83 14.13
CA ILE A 72 -20.94 21.12 13.63
C ILE A 72 -22.01 20.50 14.54
N GLU A 73 -21.74 19.33 15.14
CA GLU A 73 -22.66 18.67 16.08
C GLU A 73 -22.74 19.37 17.45
N GLU A 74 -21.65 19.92 17.98
CA GLU A 74 -21.69 20.69 19.24
C GLU A 74 -22.45 22.02 19.07
N LYS A 75 -22.28 22.74 17.96
CA LYS A 75 -22.99 24.02 17.72
C LYS A 75 -24.50 23.89 17.52
N LYS A 76 -24.99 22.72 17.11
CA LYS A 76 -26.44 22.49 16.93
C LYS A 76 -27.16 22.13 18.23
N LYS A 77 -26.43 21.82 19.31
CA LYS A 77 -27.01 21.42 20.59
C LYS A 77 -27.26 22.60 21.54
N ASP A 78 -26.67 23.75 21.25
CA ASP A 78 -26.80 24.97 22.07
C ASP A 78 -27.85 25.97 21.53
N GLU A 79 -28.51 25.67 20.41
CA GLU A 79 -29.56 26.52 19.79
C GLU A 79 -30.99 25.90 19.82
N GLU A 80 -31.22 24.81 20.56
CA GLU A 80 -32.57 24.28 20.86
C GLU A 80 -32.86 24.23 22.37
#